data_AF-A0A9D9D0R8-F1
#
_entry.id   AF-A0A9D9D0R8-F1
#
_cell.length_a   1.000
_cell.length_b   1.000
_cell.length_c   1.000
_cell.angle_alpha   90.00
_cell.angle_beta   90.00
_cell.angle_gamma   90.00
#
_symmetry.space_group_name_H-M   'P 1'
#
loop_
_entity.id
_entity.type
_entity.pdbx_description
1 polymer ?
#
loop_
_entity_poly.entity_id
_entity_poly.type
_entity_poly.pdbx_seq_one_letter_code
_entity_poly.pdbx_strand_id
1 'polypeptide(L)'
;MAAVAAVLLFFAGRAAAQPGYVPSQENLAAREAFAEERFGVFIHWGIYSMLGDGEWVMNNKSLNYLEYQRLAAGFDPSKFDADAWVRAIKDAGAKYITITSRHHDGFSMWNSKASGYNVAKATPFRRDVLAELAKACRRHGIKLHFYYSHLDWGRTDFWPRGRTGGALGRPDGQDGDWEHYLQFMNDQLTELLTRYGPIGAIWFDGVWDWPHDRDAMPERWNLYEQYALIHRLQPSCLVGNNHHLLPFPGEDIQIFERDIPGYNEYGMSGQEISRLPLETCQTMNGSWGYNINDRNYKSADELVRYLVRTAAKGANLLLNIGPRPDGTIPDEALERFRAMGEWMRRYGESIYGTQAGAVPTADWGVTTQRGNTLYVHVLKQENRVFLPVSETVVESAAHLPSGAPVAFTPVGDGILLEVPCDGNVDELVAVRLLVPAAGLKLSREAQSFQFLYENMSLADRETYAPEYWAENVRKTLEVRDRMGWDIPEREFRHFVLPLRVNNEDLDDFRTLYADTLCARVRGMSLAEAALEINHWCHEQATYQPSDARTSAPTATMARGLGRCGEESVL
;
A
#
# COMPACT_ATOMS: atom_id res chain seq x y z
N MET A 1 -24.83 32.95 -32.68
CA MET A 1 -24.34 33.31 -31.34
C MET A 1 -25.20 32.62 -30.30
N ALA A 2 -24.74 31.49 -29.77
CA ALA A 2 -25.30 30.88 -28.57
C ALA A 2 -24.14 30.14 -27.89
N ALA A 3 -23.50 30.81 -26.94
CA ALA A 3 -22.44 30.24 -26.13
C ALA A 3 -23.09 29.32 -25.10
N VAL A 4 -22.88 28.01 -25.27
CA VAL A 4 -23.22 27.01 -24.25
C VAL A 4 -22.06 27.01 -23.26
N ALA A 5 -22.30 27.58 -22.08
CA ALA A 5 -21.36 27.54 -20.96
C ALA A 5 -21.30 26.09 -20.44
N ALA A 6 -20.21 25.40 -20.74
CA ALA A 6 -19.87 24.12 -20.14
C ALA A 6 -19.48 24.37 -18.67
N VAL A 7 -20.34 23.95 -17.74
CA VAL A 7 -20.02 23.89 -16.32
C VAL A 7 -19.03 22.73 -16.12
N LEU A 8 -17.75 23.08 -16.00
CA LEU A 8 -16.70 22.16 -15.55
C LEU A 8 -16.91 21.86 -14.05
N LEU A 9 -17.61 20.76 -13.76
CA LEU A 9 -17.62 20.16 -12.43
C LEU A 9 -16.25 19.50 -12.19
N PHE A 10 -15.34 20.26 -11.57
CA PHE A 10 -14.16 19.69 -10.93
C PHE A 10 -14.62 18.80 -9.77
N PHE A 11 -14.61 17.48 -9.96
CA PHE A 11 -14.55 16.54 -8.84
C PHE A 11 -13.11 16.56 -8.29
N ALA A 12 -12.76 17.64 -7.58
CA ALA A 12 -11.73 17.53 -6.56
C ALA A 12 -12.29 16.59 -5.49
N GLY A 13 -11.60 15.48 -5.22
CA GLY A 13 -11.94 14.57 -4.13
C GLY A 13 -11.87 15.32 -2.82
N ARG A 14 -12.95 15.99 -2.42
CA ARG A 14 -13.07 16.63 -1.11
C ARG A 14 -12.93 15.52 -0.09
N ALA A 15 -11.84 15.57 0.70
CA ALA A 15 -11.68 14.76 1.88
C ALA A 15 -12.96 14.89 2.72
N ALA A 16 -13.73 13.81 2.80
CA ALA A 16 -15.00 13.84 3.50
C ALA A 16 -14.72 13.98 5.00
N ALA A 17 -15.39 14.92 5.64
CA ALA A 17 -15.39 15.07 7.09
C ALA A 17 -15.94 13.79 7.75
N GLN A 18 -15.27 13.30 8.79
CA GLN A 18 -15.79 12.21 9.62
C GLN A 18 -17.08 12.70 10.31
N PRO A 19 -18.05 11.82 10.61
CA PRO A 19 -19.27 12.21 11.31
C PRO A 19 -18.93 12.95 12.63
N GLY A 20 -19.40 14.20 12.76
CA GLY A 20 -19.23 15.00 13.99
C GLY A 20 -17.93 15.80 14.12
N TYR A 21 -16.94 15.62 13.23
CA TYR A 21 -15.70 16.41 13.21
C TYR A 21 -15.60 17.24 11.93
N VAL A 22 -15.30 18.55 12.07
CA VAL A 22 -15.10 19.46 10.94
C VAL A 22 -13.65 19.95 10.95
N PRO A 23 -12.79 19.46 10.03
CA PRO A 23 -11.40 19.91 9.95
C PRO A 23 -11.30 21.38 9.50
N SER A 24 -10.23 22.06 9.94
CA SER A 24 -9.90 23.41 9.46
C SER A 24 -9.44 23.40 7.99
N GLN A 25 -9.39 24.57 7.36
CA GLN A 25 -8.86 24.68 5.99
C GLN A 25 -7.37 24.35 5.92
N GLU A 26 -6.61 24.75 6.94
CA GLU A 26 -5.20 24.44 7.10
C GLU A 26 -4.96 22.93 7.22
N ASN A 27 -5.84 22.23 7.93
CA ASN A 27 -5.80 20.77 8.05
C ASN A 27 -6.07 20.09 6.71
N LEU A 28 -7.12 20.51 5.98
CA LEU A 28 -7.44 19.98 4.66
C LEU A 28 -6.29 20.18 3.66
N ALA A 29 -5.68 21.38 3.64
CA ALA A 29 -4.52 21.67 2.82
C ALA A 29 -3.29 20.82 3.23
N ALA A 30 -3.10 20.56 4.52
CA ALA A 30 -2.03 19.68 5.01
C ALA A 30 -2.27 18.22 4.59
N ARG A 31 -3.51 17.72 4.59
CA ARG A 31 -3.88 16.38 4.11
C ARG A 31 -3.57 16.21 2.62
N GLU A 32 -3.94 17.21 1.80
CA GLU A 32 -3.62 17.23 0.37
C GLU A 32 -2.10 17.22 0.15
N ALA A 33 -1.38 18.13 0.81
CA ALA A 33 0.08 18.19 0.70
C ALA A 33 0.76 16.89 1.16
N PHE A 34 0.27 16.26 2.24
CA PHE A 34 0.79 14.98 2.70
C PHE A 34 0.55 13.87 1.67
N ALA A 35 -0.62 13.79 1.05
CA ALA A 35 -0.90 12.80 0.02
C ALA A 35 0.02 12.95 -1.22
N GLU A 36 0.53 14.15 -1.50
CA GLU A 36 1.44 14.39 -2.63
C GLU A 36 2.90 14.03 -2.33
N GLU A 37 3.28 13.92 -1.05
CA GLU A 37 4.67 13.72 -0.61
C GLU A 37 5.21 12.33 -0.90
N ARG A 38 4.37 11.30 -0.75
CA ARG A 38 4.57 9.90 -1.17
C ARG A 38 5.69 9.14 -0.48
N PHE A 39 6.71 9.81 0.06
CA PHE A 39 7.85 9.17 0.72
C PHE A 39 8.36 9.97 1.93
N GLY A 40 8.45 9.28 3.07
CA GLY A 40 9.02 9.77 4.33
C GLY A 40 9.96 8.74 4.96
N VAL A 41 10.74 9.18 5.95
CA VAL A 41 11.62 8.30 6.74
C VAL A 41 11.22 8.27 8.20
N PHE A 42 11.06 7.06 8.73
CA PHE A 42 10.82 6.82 10.15
C PHE A 42 12.16 6.59 10.85
N ILE A 43 12.31 7.15 12.04
CA ILE A 43 13.48 6.98 12.89
C ILE A 43 13.04 6.44 14.25
N HIS A 44 13.33 5.16 14.51
CA HIS A 44 13.22 4.57 15.84
C HIS A 44 14.58 4.64 16.54
N TRP A 45 14.74 5.67 17.38
CA TRP A 45 15.95 5.87 18.15
C TRP A 45 15.67 6.26 19.59
N GLY A 46 16.36 5.60 20.51
CA GLY A 46 16.27 5.78 21.95
C GLY A 46 17.31 4.95 22.66
N ILE A 47 17.27 4.90 23.99
CA ILE A 47 18.28 4.18 24.79
C ILE A 47 18.26 2.66 24.55
N TYR A 48 17.15 2.09 24.05
CA TYR A 48 17.10 0.69 23.60
C TYR A 48 18.17 0.36 22.56
N SER A 49 18.62 1.34 21.75
CA SER A 49 19.69 1.15 20.78
C SER A 49 21.01 0.70 21.42
N MET A 50 21.23 0.99 22.71
CA MET A 50 22.43 0.55 23.45
C MET A 50 22.46 -0.97 23.65
N LEU A 51 21.30 -1.62 23.71
CA LEU A 51 21.21 -3.07 23.85
C LEU A 51 21.30 -3.79 22.50
N GLY A 52 21.10 -3.07 21.39
CA GLY A 52 21.23 -3.61 20.04
C GLY A 52 20.29 -4.77 19.75
N ASP A 53 19.10 -4.78 20.35
CA ASP A 53 18.13 -5.89 20.26
C ASP A 53 16.69 -5.39 20.04
N GLY A 54 16.56 -4.30 19.29
CA GLY A 54 15.28 -3.67 19.00
C GLY A 54 14.68 -2.89 20.17
N GLU A 55 13.63 -2.15 19.87
CA GLU A 55 12.92 -1.21 20.74
C GLU A 55 12.03 -1.89 21.79
N TRP A 56 11.61 -3.14 21.54
CA TRP A 56 10.82 -3.96 22.46
C TRP A 56 11.64 -4.73 23.51
N VAL A 57 12.98 -4.60 23.50
CA VAL A 57 13.88 -5.39 24.34
C VAL A 57 13.53 -5.33 25.84
N MET A 58 13.06 -4.18 26.33
CA MET A 58 12.62 -4.02 27.72
C MET A 58 11.48 -4.99 28.07
N ASN A 59 10.45 -5.05 27.22
CA ASN A 59 9.31 -5.96 27.37
C ASN A 59 9.71 -7.41 27.10
N ASN A 60 10.34 -7.68 25.96
CA ASN A 60 10.59 -9.05 25.49
C ASN A 60 11.55 -9.83 26.39
N LYS A 61 12.45 -9.13 27.09
CA LYS A 61 13.37 -9.74 28.07
C LYS A 61 12.94 -9.52 29.51
N SER A 62 11.76 -8.94 29.75
CA SER A 62 11.26 -8.64 31.10
C SER A 62 12.28 -7.88 31.95
N LEU A 63 12.95 -6.90 31.34
CA LEU A 63 13.97 -6.12 32.03
C LEU A 63 13.31 -5.27 33.10
N ASN A 64 13.86 -5.27 34.31
CA ASN A 64 13.31 -4.47 35.39
C ASN A 64 13.30 -2.98 35.00
N TYR A 65 12.17 -2.30 35.22
CA TYR A 65 11.98 -0.94 34.71
C TYR A 65 12.98 0.07 35.30
N LEU A 66 13.37 -0.07 36.57
CA LEU A 66 14.37 0.81 37.20
C LEU A 66 15.78 0.54 36.70
N GLU A 67 16.14 -0.73 36.49
CA GLU A 67 17.45 -1.10 35.95
C GLU A 67 17.60 -0.68 34.49
N TYR A 68 16.55 -0.84 33.68
CA TYR A 68 16.55 -0.39 32.29
C TYR A 68 16.77 1.12 32.18
N GLN A 69 16.15 1.93 33.05
CA GLN A 69 16.35 3.39 33.08
C GLN A 69 17.82 3.80 33.28
N ARG A 70 18.66 2.95 33.89
CA ARG A 70 20.09 3.24 34.11
C ARG A 70 20.90 3.27 32.81
N LEU A 71 20.39 2.71 31.71
CA LEU A 71 21.01 2.83 30.39
C LEU A 71 21.21 4.30 30.00
N ALA A 72 20.29 5.18 30.39
CA ALA A 72 20.39 6.62 30.10
C ALA A 72 21.72 7.23 30.59
N ALA A 73 22.27 6.78 31.73
CA ALA A 73 23.52 7.28 32.28
C ALA A 73 24.75 6.98 31.40
N GLY A 74 24.65 5.99 30.51
CA GLY A 74 25.70 5.63 29.53
C GLY A 74 25.39 6.04 28.10
N PHE A 75 24.22 6.63 27.82
CA PHE A 75 23.84 7.01 26.46
C PHE A 75 24.52 8.31 26.03
N ASP A 76 25.58 8.20 25.23
CA ASP A 76 26.32 9.34 24.68
C ASP A 76 26.49 9.22 23.16
N PRO A 77 25.50 9.64 22.36
CA PRO A 77 25.58 9.60 20.91
C PRO A 77 26.50 10.69 20.34
N SER A 78 27.78 10.58 20.65
CA SER A 78 28.84 11.54 20.32
C SER A 78 28.99 11.85 18.83
N LYS A 79 28.51 10.98 17.94
CA LYS A 79 28.54 11.16 16.49
C LYS A 79 27.21 11.63 15.89
N PHE A 80 26.20 11.93 16.71
CA PHE A 80 24.93 12.46 16.24
C PHE A 80 25.10 13.84 15.58
N ASP A 81 24.70 13.91 14.32
CA ASP A 81 24.61 15.13 13.51
C ASP A 81 23.24 15.16 12.80
N ALA A 82 22.35 16.01 13.32
CA ALA A 82 21.02 16.22 12.75
C ALA A 82 21.06 16.68 11.28
N ASP A 83 22.05 17.48 10.90
CA ASP A 83 22.17 17.98 9.53
C ASP A 83 22.62 16.88 8.58
N ALA A 84 23.53 15.99 9.03
CA ALA A 84 23.91 14.80 8.26
C ALA A 84 22.73 13.84 8.05
N TRP A 85 21.93 13.61 9.09
CA TRP A 85 20.72 12.77 8.97
C TRP A 85 19.73 13.34 7.98
N VAL A 86 19.35 14.62 8.15
CA VAL A 86 18.35 15.26 7.29
C VAL A 86 18.83 15.35 5.83
N ARG A 87 20.12 15.61 5.58
CA ARG A 87 20.69 15.56 4.23
C ARG A 87 20.56 14.18 3.60
N ALA A 88 20.99 13.13 4.29
CA ALA A 88 20.92 11.76 3.76
C ALA A 88 19.48 11.36 3.41
N ILE A 89 18.52 11.74 4.27
CA ILE A 89 17.10 11.47 4.07
C ILE A 89 16.52 12.27 2.89
N LYS A 90 16.88 13.56 2.77
CA LYS A 90 16.50 14.38 1.63
C LYS A 90 17.09 13.84 0.32
N ASP A 91 18.35 13.43 0.33
CA ASP A 91 19.05 12.91 -0.84
C ASP A 91 18.46 11.57 -1.30
N ALA A 92 17.84 10.81 -0.39
CA ALA A 92 17.03 9.63 -0.70
C ALA A 92 15.71 9.95 -1.41
N GLY A 93 15.27 11.22 -1.37
CA GLY A 93 14.00 11.68 -1.93
C GLY A 93 12.86 11.81 -0.90
N ALA A 94 13.08 11.56 0.39
CA ALA A 94 12.01 11.74 1.35
C ALA A 94 11.62 13.21 1.50
N LYS A 95 10.34 13.48 1.81
CA LYS A 95 9.79 14.82 2.03
C LYS A 95 9.56 15.15 3.50
N TYR A 96 9.46 14.12 4.33
CA TYR A 96 9.24 14.26 5.77
C TYR A 96 10.01 13.21 6.58
N ILE A 97 10.22 13.52 7.84
CA ILE A 97 10.79 12.63 8.85
C ILE A 97 9.78 12.45 9.97
N THR A 98 9.53 11.21 10.37
CA THR A 98 8.85 10.88 11.62
C THR A 98 9.89 10.32 12.59
N ILE A 99 10.08 10.93 13.75
CA ILE A 99 11.03 10.43 14.76
C ILE A 99 10.30 10.05 16.05
N THR A 100 10.71 8.94 16.67
CA THR A 100 10.29 8.57 18.03
C THR A 100 10.70 9.66 19.02
N SER A 101 9.78 10.58 19.31
CA SER A 101 9.97 11.57 20.38
C SER A 101 10.04 10.87 21.72
N ARG A 102 9.14 9.90 21.93
CA ARG A 102 9.06 8.99 23.07
C ARG A 102 8.53 7.64 22.57
N HIS A 103 9.21 6.55 22.90
CA HIS A 103 8.73 5.19 22.64
C HIS A 103 8.10 4.58 23.91
N HIS A 104 7.65 3.34 23.83
CA HIS A 104 7.05 2.57 24.93
C HIS A 104 7.88 2.51 26.21
N ASP A 105 9.21 2.58 26.10
CA ASP A 105 10.12 2.58 27.25
C ASP A 105 10.10 3.89 28.06
N GLY A 106 9.33 4.88 27.59
CA GLY A 106 9.09 6.15 28.26
C GLY A 106 10.24 7.15 28.16
N PHE A 107 11.31 6.85 27.42
CA PHE A 107 12.45 7.77 27.32
C PHE A 107 12.17 8.87 26.30
N SER A 108 12.23 10.14 26.75
CA SER A 108 12.01 11.29 25.86
C SER A 108 13.29 11.74 25.17
N MET A 109 13.26 11.84 23.84
CA MET A 109 14.36 12.30 22.97
C MET A 109 14.45 13.83 22.86
N TRP A 110 13.86 14.56 23.80
CA TRP A 110 13.97 16.03 23.90
C TRP A 110 14.12 16.48 25.34
N ASN A 111 14.46 17.76 25.56
CA ASN A 111 14.52 18.32 26.91
C ASN A 111 13.11 18.60 27.46
N SER A 112 12.40 17.55 27.89
CA SER A 112 11.06 17.66 28.45
C SER A 112 11.09 18.27 29.85
N LYS A 113 10.12 19.14 30.18
CA LYS A 113 9.93 19.63 31.55
C LYS A 113 9.08 18.67 32.37
N ALA A 114 8.16 17.95 31.73
CA ALA A 114 7.25 17.00 32.36
C ALA A 114 7.93 15.78 33.01
N SER A 115 9.14 15.40 32.56
CA SER A 115 9.92 14.32 33.16
C SER A 115 11.43 14.57 33.10
N GLY A 116 12.16 14.14 34.13
CA GLY A 116 13.63 14.11 34.16
C GLY A 116 14.24 12.97 33.32
N TYR A 117 13.45 11.95 32.97
CA TYR A 117 13.89 10.81 32.19
C TYR A 117 13.90 11.13 30.69
N ASN A 118 14.90 11.90 30.28
CA ASN A 118 15.04 12.38 28.91
C ASN A 118 16.50 12.60 28.51
N VAL A 119 16.74 12.70 27.20
CA VAL A 119 18.09 12.79 26.61
C VAL A 119 18.92 13.96 27.15
N ALA A 120 18.31 15.11 27.47
CA ALA A 120 19.06 16.27 27.92
C ALA A 120 19.44 16.24 29.41
N LYS A 121 18.63 15.56 30.23
CA LYS A 121 18.78 15.56 31.71
C LYS A 121 19.37 14.26 32.27
N ALA A 122 19.01 13.12 31.67
CA ALA A 122 19.35 11.80 32.20
C ALA A 122 20.62 11.19 31.58
N THR A 123 21.27 11.89 30.64
CA THR A 123 22.39 11.35 29.87
C THR A 123 23.61 12.29 29.89
N PRO A 124 24.83 11.78 29.65
CA PRO A 124 26.01 12.61 29.45
C PRO A 124 25.93 13.51 28.20
N PHE A 125 25.09 13.17 27.22
CA PHE A 125 24.97 13.88 25.94
C PHE A 125 24.44 15.31 26.08
N ARG A 126 23.48 15.53 26.98
CA ARG A 126 22.93 16.85 27.38
C ARG A 126 22.39 17.74 26.24
N ARG A 127 22.17 17.20 25.04
CA ARG A 127 21.63 17.90 23.86
C ARG A 127 20.15 17.59 23.66
N ASP A 128 19.44 18.50 23.00
CA ASP A 128 18.03 18.33 22.62
C ASP A 128 17.94 17.87 21.16
N VAL A 129 17.78 16.56 20.95
CA VAL A 129 17.79 15.93 19.62
C VAL A 129 16.67 16.48 18.74
N LEU A 130 15.46 16.64 19.27
CA LEU A 130 14.33 17.18 18.50
C LEU A 130 14.55 18.64 18.11
N ALA A 131 15.16 19.47 18.98
CA ALA A 131 15.49 20.85 18.63
C ALA A 131 16.51 20.94 17.49
N GLU A 132 17.51 20.06 17.47
CA GLU A 132 18.52 20.02 16.42
C GLU A 132 17.93 19.52 15.09
N LEU A 133 17.11 18.47 15.13
CA LEU A 133 16.38 17.97 13.95
C LEU A 133 15.42 19.01 13.40
N ALA A 134 14.63 19.69 14.23
CA ALA A 134 13.72 20.73 13.78
C ALA A 134 14.44 21.87 13.04
N LYS A 135 15.64 22.26 13.52
CA LYS A 135 16.48 23.25 12.83
C LYS A 135 17.02 22.70 11.50
N ALA A 136 17.47 21.45 11.46
CA ALA A 136 17.98 20.82 10.24
C ALA A 136 16.89 20.63 9.19
N CYS A 137 15.73 20.10 9.58
CA CYS A 137 14.54 19.96 8.74
C CYS A 137 14.15 21.30 8.08
N ARG A 138 14.09 22.39 8.85
CA ARG A 138 13.84 23.73 8.29
C ARG A 138 14.90 24.19 7.29
N ARG A 139 16.18 23.93 7.55
CA ARG A 139 17.26 24.30 6.60
C ARG A 139 17.15 23.56 5.27
N HIS A 140 16.75 22.29 5.33
CA HIS A 140 16.76 21.41 4.15
C HIS A 140 15.41 21.32 3.44
N GLY A 141 14.34 21.88 4.00
CA GLY A 141 12.99 21.84 3.44
C GLY A 141 12.32 20.48 3.62
N ILE A 142 12.60 19.80 4.73
CA ILE A 142 11.99 18.52 5.11
C ILE A 142 10.97 18.80 6.21
N LYS A 143 9.76 18.23 6.12
CA LYS A 143 8.76 18.33 7.20
C LYS A 143 9.17 17.42 8.36
N LEU A 144 8.88 17.87 9.59
CA LEU A 144 9.16 17.10 10.80
C LEU A 144 7.85 16.66 11.45
N HIS A 145 7.72 15.35 11.65
CA HIS A 145 6.64 14.69 12.37
C HIS A 145 7.20 14.06 13.64
N PHE A 146 6.37 13.94 14.66
CA PHE A 146 6.75 13.28 15.90
C PHE A 146 5.90 12.03 16.10
N TYR A 147 6.59 10.89 16.25
CA TYR A 147 5.97 9.72 16.85
C TYR A 147 5.85 9.92 18.35
N TYR A 148 4.69 9.54 18.91
CA TYR A 148 4.42 9.61 20.34
C TYR A 148 3.70 8.34 20.80
N SER A 149 4.30 7.63 21.76
CA SER A 149 3.63 6.48 22.36
C SER A 149 2.67 6.87 23.48
N HIS A 150 1.46 6.34 23.41
CA HIS A 150 0.47 6.42 24.48
C HIS A 150 0.82 5.54 25.67
N LEU A 151 1.46 4.39 25.46
CA LEU A 151 1.80 3.48 26.54
C LEU A 151 3.19 3.80 27.11
N ASP A 152 3.37 3.57 28.40
CA ASP A 152 4.64 3.81 29.10
C ASP A 152 4.95 2.67 30.07
N TRP A 153 6.05 1.97 29.81
CA TRP A 153 6.50 0.82 30.58
C TRP A 153 7.25 1.16 31.87
N GLY A 154 7.65 2.42 32.05
CA GLY A 154 8.42 2.88 33.21
C GLY A 154 7.59 3.60 34.26
N ARG A 155 6.42 4.11 33.88
CA ARG A 155 5.56 4.91 34.77
C ARG A 155 4.63 4.06 35.64
N THR A 156 4.43 4.49 36.88
CA THR A 156 3.58 3.84 37.89
C THR A 156 2.18 4.43 37.96
N ASP A 157 2.02 5.69 37.57
CA ASP A 157 0.72 6.37 37.42
C ASP A 157 -0.06 5.91 36.19
N PHE A 158 0.61 5.33 35.19
CA PHE A 158 -0.02 4.58 34.08
C PHE A 158 -0.68 3.30 34.62
N TRP A 159 -1.91 3.45 35.12
CA TRP A 159 -2.69 2.38 35.74
C TRP A 159 -4.20 2.49 35.43
N PRO A 160 -4.91 1.35 35.27
CA PRO A 160 -4.41 -0.01 35.12
C PRO A 160 -3.48 -0.19 33.91
N ARG A 161 -2.56 -1.15 34.03
CA ARG A 161 -1.62 -1.51 32.96
C ARG A 161 -2.36 -2.18 31.82
N GLY A 162 -1.80 -2.07 30.62
CA GLY A 162 -2.25 -2.80 29.45
C GLY A 162 -1.69 -4.23 29.35
N ARG A 163 -1.70 -4.75 28.12
CA ARG A 163 -1.29 -6.12 27.77
C ARG A 163 0.22 -6.31 27.85
N THR A 164 1.00 -5.23 27.74
CA THR A 164 2.46 -5.25 27.67
C THR A 164 3.10 -4.64 28.93
N GLY A 165 4.38 -4.92 29.13
CA GLY A 165 5.14 -4.38 30.25
C GLY A 165 4.67 -4.82 31.64
N GLY A 166 3.96 -5.96 31.73
CA GLY A 166 3.46 -6.52 32.99
C GLY A 166 4.57 -7.16 33.85
N ALA A 167 5.57 -7.77 33.23
CA ALA A 167 6.65 -8.50 33.90
C ALA A 167 7.90 -7.63 34.21
N LEU A 168 7.75 -6.30 34.26
CA LEU A 168 8.88 -5.36 34.41
C LEU A 168 9.21 -5.02 35.86
N GLY A 169 8.55 -5.66 36.83
CA GLY A 169 8.75 -5.41 38.26
C GLY A 169 8.25 -4.04 38.75
N ARG A 170 7.29 -3.43 38.04
CA ARG A 170 6.59 -2.22 38.52
C ARG A 170 5.68 -2.56 39.71
N PRO A 171 5.53 -1.68 40.72
CA PRO A 171 4.54 -1.83 41.78
C PRO A 171 3.10 -1.82 41.24
N ASP A 172 2.25 -2.72 41.71
CA ASP A 172 0.86 -2.82 41.26
C ASP A 172 -0.01 -1.77 41.93
N GLY A 173 -0.55 -0.84 41.13
CA GLY A 173 -1.68 0.05 41.45
C GLY A 173 -1.55 1.02 42.63
N GLN A 174 -0.50 0.93 43.45
CA GLN A 174 -0.36 1.74 44.66
C GLN A 174 -0.23 3.24 44.37
N ASP A 175 0.47 3.59 43.28
CA ASP A 175 0.66 4.97 42.82
C ASP A 175 -0.08 5.25 41.51
N GLY A 176 -1.09 4.44 41.17
CA GLY A 176 -1.84 4.56 39.93
C GLY A 176 -2.70 5.82 39.88
N ASP A 177 -2.52 6.65 38.86
CA ASP A 177 -3.29 7.87 38.65
C ASP A 177 -3.45 8.12 37.14
N TRP A 178 -4.56 7.61 36.60
CA TRP A 178 -4.85 7.68 35.17
C TRP A 178 -5.00 9.11 34.67
N GLU A 179 -5.67 9.98 35.45
CA GLU A 179 -5.91 11.36 35.06
C GLU A 179 -4.60 12.15 35.02
N HIS A 180 -3.73 11.95 36.02
CA HIS A 180 -2.39 12.52 36.01
C HIS A 180 -1.57 12.02 34.81
N TYR A 181 -1.69 10.74 34.42
CA TYR A 181 -0.99 10.22 33.25
C TYR A 181 -1.51 10.83 31.93
N LEU A 182 -2.82 10.99 31.77
CA LEU A 182 -3.41 11.69 30.62
C LEU A 182 -2.94 13.15 30.57
N GLN A 183 -2.94 13.86 31.70
CA GLN A 183 -2.44 15.24 31.78
C GLN A 183 -0.95 15.33 31.43
N PHE A 184 -0.14 14.38 31.91
CA PHE A 184 1.27 14.28 31.57
C PHE A 184 1.48 14.17 30.04
N MET A 185 0.66 13.36 29.35
CA MET A 185 0.73 13.27 27.89
C MET A 185 0.34 14.60 27.22
N ASN A 186 -0.73 15.26 27.68
CA ASN A 186 -1.15 16.56 27.17
C ASN A 186 -0.08 17.65 27.35
N ASP A 187 0.64 17.63 28.48
CA ASP A 187 1.76 18.54 28.73
C ASP A 187 2.92 18.28 27.76
N GLN A 188 3.27 17.00 27.52
CA GLN A 188 4.31 16.64 26.56
C GLN A 188 3.93 17.00 25.12
N LEU A 189 2.68 16.74 24.70
CA LEU A 189 2.17 17.14 23.39
C LEU A 189 2.21 18.67 23.22
N THR A 190 1.84 19.41 24.27
CA THR A 190 1.95 20.88 24.28
C THR A 190 3.39 21.33 24.10
N GLU A 191 4.37 20.70 24.76
CA GLU A 191 5.79 21.00 24.55
C GLU A 191 6.23 20.75 23.10
N LEU A 192 5.86 19.60 22.53
CA LEU A 192 6.21 19.21 21.16
C LEU A 192 5.63 20.19 20.12
N LEU A 193 4.40 20.66 20.34
CA LEU A 193 3.70 21.53 19.40
C LEU A 193 4.00 23.02 19.58
N THR A 194 4.63 23.44 20.67
CA THR A 194 4.90 24.88 20.90
C THR A 194 6.37 25.27 20.83
N ARG A 195 7.31 24.31 20.90
CA ARG A 195 8.75 24.62 21.03
C ARG A 195 9.58 24.37 19.78
N TYR A 196 9.14 23.51 18.87
CA TYR A 196 9.98 23.04 17.75
C TYR A 196 9.64 23.67 16.40
N GLY A 197 8.68 24.60 16.35
CA GLY A 197 8.19 25.23 15.13
C GLY A 197 7.04 24.43 14.49
N PRO A 198 6.75 24.64 13.20
CA PRO A 198 5.70 23.90 12.51
C PRO A 198 5.99 22.40 12.48
N ILE A 199 5.03 21.61 12.96
CA ILE A 199 5.05 20.15 12.98
C ILE A 199 4.04 19.65 11.95
N GLY A 200 4.46 18.70 11.11
CA GLY A 200 3.60 18.19 10.04
C GLY A 200 2.58 17.17 10.54
N ALA A 201 2.98 16.30 11.48
CA ALA A 201 2.09 15.31 12.07
C ALA A 201 2.51 14.87 13.48
N ILE A 202 1.53 14.47 14.28
CA ILE A 202 1.70 13.59 15.45
C ILE A 202 1.26 12.19 15.04
N TRP A 203 2.20 11.25 15.10
CA TRP A 203 2.00 9.84 14.77
C TRP A 203 1.91 9.06 16.08
N PHE A 204 0.72 8.65 16.47
CA PHE A 204 0.46 7.97 17.72
C PHE A 204 0.58 6.46 17.62
N ASP A 205 0.94 5.85 18.74
CA ASP A 205 0.99 4.39 18.87
C ASP A 205 0.64 3.93 20.28
N GLY A 206 0.33 2.65 20.43
CA GLY A 206 0.23 1.97 21.73
C GLY A 206 -1.15 2.03 22.39
N VAL A 207 -2.13 2.73 21.80
CA VAL A 207 -3.51 2.74 22.35
C VAL A 207 -4.12 1.34 22.43
N TRP A 208 -3.71 0.46 21.51
CA TRP A 208 -4.10 -0.94 21.46
C TRP A 208 -3.63 -1.74 22.67
N ASP A 209 -2.70 -1.24 23.49
CA ASP A 209 -2.24 -1.95 24.69
C ASP A 209 -3.36 -2.13 25.72
N TRP A 210 -4.43 -1.34 25.64
CA TRP A 210 -5.60 -1.50 26.49
C TRP A 210 -6.22 -2.91 26.33
N PRO A 211 -6.43 -3.67 27.43
CA PRO A 211 -6.78 -5.09 27.36
C PRO A 211 -8.29 -5.35 27.21
N HIS A 212 -9.10 -4.30 27.22
CA HIS A 212 -10.57 -4.39 27.16
C HIS A 212 -11.12 -3.97 25.80
N ASP A 213 -12.45 -3.80 25.76
CA ASP A 213 -13.23 -3.41 24.58
C ASP A 213 -12.54 -2.32 23.73
N ARG A 214 -12.25 -2.65 22.46
CA ARG A 214 -11.62 -1.72 21.51
C ARG A 214 -12.54 -0.53 21.21
N ASP A 215 -13.84 -0.70 21.34
CA ASP A 215 -14.81 0.36 21.08
C ASP A 215 -14.78 1.45 22.17
N ALA A 216 -14.31 1.13 23.39
CA ALA A 216 -14.15 2.09 24.49
C ALA A 216 -12.77 2.78 24.51
N MET A 217 -11.90 2.46 23.54
CA MET A 217 -10.54 2.96 23.47
C MET A 217 -10.46 4.49 23.31
N PRO A 218 -11.28 5.16 22.48
CA PRO A 218 -11.24 6.61 22.33
C PRO A 218 -11.52 7.37 23.63
N GLU A 219 -12.55 6.97 24.37
CA GLU A 219 -12.91 7.59 25.65
C GLU A 219 -11.87 7.29 26.71
N ARG A 220 -11.37 6.04 26.76
CA ARG A 220 -10.41 5.61 27.78
C ARG A 220 -9.10 6.41 27.71
N TRP A 221 -8.56 6.56 26.51
CA TRP A 221 -7.33 7.31 26.26
C TRP A 221 -7.57 8.81 26.10
N ASN A 222 -8.83 9.25 26.19
CA ASN A 222 -9.22 10.64 25.97
C ASN A 222 -8.71 11.19 24.63
N LEU A 223 -8.80 10.37 23.57
CA LEU A 223 -8.22 10.66 22.26
C LEU A 223 -8.78 11.95 21.66
N TYR A 224 -10.09 12.18 21.80
CA TYR A 224 -10.73 13.38 21.25
C TYR A 224 -10.20 14.68 21.87
N GLU A 225 -9.87 14.68 23.17
CA GLU A 225 -9.25 15.86 23.80
C GLU A 225 -7.82 16.06 23.29
N GLN A 226 -7.04 14.98 23.15
CA GLN A 226 -5.69 15.05 22.61
C GLN A 226 -5.69 15.56 21.17
N TYR A 227 -6.58 15.06 20.32
CA TYR A 227 -6.70 15.48 18.92
C TYR A 227 -7.11 16.95 18.83
N ALA A 228 -8.10 17.37 19.62
CA ALA A 228 -8.52 18.77 19.71
C ALA A 228 -7.41 19.69 20.24
N LEU A 229 -6.60 19.23 21.20
CA LEU A 229 -5.41 19.97 21.67
C LEU A 229 -4.41 20.17 20.54
N ILE A 230 -4.11 19.12 19.77
CA ILE A 230 -3.16 19.16 18.65
C ILE A 230 -3.62 20.18 17.60
N HIS A 231 -4.87 20.06 17.13
CA HIS A 231 -5.41 20.97 16.11
C HIS A 231 -5.59 22.40 16.62
N ARG A 232 -5.83 22.61 17.92
CA ARG A 232 -5.88 23.95 18.52
C ARG A 232 -4.52 24.61 18.55
N LEU A 233 -3.46 23.86 18.89
CA LEU A 233 -2.10 24.39 18.97
C LEU A 233 -1.48 24.58 17.58
N GLN A 234 -1.70 23.64 16.68
CA GLN A 234 -1.25 23.71 15.28
C GLN A 234 -2.34 23.17 14.33
N PRO A 235 -3.19 24.04 13.77
CA PRO A 235 -4.29 23.62 12.89
C PRO A 235 -3.88 22.83 11.64
N SER A 236 -2.63 22.95 11.18
CA SER A 236 -2.08 22.21 10.06
C SER A 236 -1.39 20.89 10.46
N CYS A 237 -1.25 20.59 11.75
CA CYS A 237 -0.61 19.37 12.21
C CYS A 237 -1.59 18.21 12.08
N LEU A 238 -1.20 17.20 11.30
CA LEU A 238 -2.00 16.00 11.08
C LEU A 238 -1.93 15.07 12.29
N VAL A 239 -2.99 14.31 12.52
CA VAL A 239 -3.06 13.23 13.51
C VAL A 239 -3.23 11.90 12.80
N GLY A 240 -2.36 10.94 13.09
CA GLY A 240 -2.54 9.54 12.72
C GLY A 240 -2.31 8.66 13.94
N ASN A 241 -3.08 7.58 14.10
CA ASN A 241 -2.93 6.67 15.22
C ASN A 241 -2.86 5.21 14.76
N ASN A 242 -1.77 4.51 15.10
CA ASN A 242 -1.50 3.14 14.67
C ASN A 242 -2.26 2.11 15.52
N HIS A 243 -3.58 2.08 15.38
CA HIS A 243 -4.45 1.17 16.14
C HIS A 243 -5.10 0.06 15.31
N HIS A 244 -4.76 -0.02 14.01
CA HIS A 244 -5.25 -1.02 13.05
C HIS A 244 -6.80 -1.11 13.01
N LEU A 245 -7.47 0.04 13.01
CA LEU A 245 -8.92 0.20 12.82
C LEU A 245 -9.16 1.27 11.75
N LEU A 246 -10.44 1.49 11.40
CA LEU A 246 -10.81 2.71 10.71
C LEU A 246 -10.49 3.94 11.56
N PRO A 247 -10.06 5.06 10.95
CA PRO A 247 -9.69 6.26 11.69
C PRO A 247 -10.84 6.83 12.52
N PHE A 248 -10.55 7.19 13.78
CA PHE A 248 -11.53 7.85 14.65
C PHE A 248 -11.73 9.32 14.29
N PRO A 249 -12.89 9.93 14.63
CA PRO A 249 -13.11 11.37 14.46
C PRO A 249 -11.96 12.22 15.01
N GLY A 250 -11.39 13.08 14.16
CA GLY A 250 -10.22 13.91 14.51
C GLY A 250 -8.89 13.34 13.99
N GLU A 251 -8.88 12.14 13.42
CA GLU A 251 -7.72 11.64 12.68
C GLU A 251 -7.73 12.17 11.24
N ASP A 252 -6.53 12.43 10.74
CA ASP A 252 -6.31 13.10 9.46
C ASP A 252 -5.62 12.21 8.42
N ILE A 253 -4.96 11.14 8.88
CA ILE A 253 -4.30 10.13 8.04
C ILE A 253 -4.61 8.73 8.57
N GLN A 254 -4.58 7.72 7.71
CA GLN A 254 -4.71 6.32 8.09
C GLN A 254 -3.39 5.57 7.91
N ILE A 255 -3.02 4.78 8.90
CA ILE A 255 -1.76 4.05 8.96
C ILE A 255 -1.97 2.56 8.68
N PHE A 256 -1.04 1.97 7.92
CA PHE A 256 -0.94 0.54 7.64
C PHE A 256 0.47 0.05 8.03
N GLU A 257 0.52 -0.83 9.03
CA GLU A 257 1.79 -1.28 9.57
C GLU A 257 2.30 -2.52 8.82
N ARG A 258 3.55 -2.42 8.34
CA ARG A 258 4.31 -3.46 7.61
C ARG A 258 3.70 -3.94 6.31
N ASP A 259 2.57 -3.37 5.88
CA ASP A 259 1.92 -3.75 4.64
C ASP A 259 1.30 -2.58 3.88
N ILE A 260 1.08 -2.83 2.60
CA ILE A 260 0.47 -1.90 1.66
C ILE A 260 -1.07 -1.97 1.85
N PRO A 261 -1.83 -0.87 1.71
CA PRO A 261 -3.27 -0.91 1.92
C PRO A 261 -3.95 -1.95 1.00
N GLY A 262 -4.75 -2.83 1.62
CA GLY A 262 -5.42 -3.94 0.95
C GLY A 262 -4.65 -5.27 0.98
N TYR A 263 -3.44 -5.29 1.54
CA TYR A 263 -2.66 -6.48 1.84
C TYR A 263 -2.61 -6.71 3.35
N ASN A 264 -2.35 -7.96 3.77
CA ASN A 264 -2.23 -8.30 5.19
C ASN A 264 -1.32 -9.53 5.44
N GLU A 265 -0.19 -9.59 4.76
CA GLU A 265 0.80 -10.67 4.87
C GLU A 265 1.34 -10.81 6.31
N TYR A 266 1.48 -9.69 7.02
CA TYR A 266 2.01 -9.64 8.39
C TYR A 266 0.94 -9.59 9.48
N GLY A 267 -0.34 -9.61 9.11
CA GLY A 267 -1.47 -9.63 10.07
C GLY A 267 -1.80 -8.29 10.75
N MET A 268 -1.17 -7.19 10.35
CA MET A 268 -1.30 -5.86 10.98
C MET A 268 -1.91 -4.77 10.07
N SER A 269 -2.43 -5.16 8.90
CA SER A 269 -2.99 -4.25 7.89
C SER A 269 -4.37 -4.72 7.35
N GLY A 270 -5.07 -5.58 8.10
CA GLY A 270 -6.37 -6.15 7.70
C GLY A 270 -7.58 -5.23 7.88
N GLN A 271 -7.39 -3.99 8.32
CA GLN A 271 -8.44 -2.99 8.51
C GLN A 271 -9.02 -2.49 7.18
N GLU A 272 -10.27 -2.01 7.22
CA GLU A 272 -10.89 -1.32 6.08
C GLU A 272 -10.12 -0.05 5.69
N ILE A 273 -10.14 0.31 4.40
CA ILE A 273 -9.44 1.49 3.87
C ILE A 273 -10.42 2.68 3.85
N SER A 274 -10.05 3.74 4.56
CA SER A 274 -10.81 4.99 4.65
C SER A 274 -10.60 5.89 3.43
N ARG A 275 -11.21 7.09 3.46
CA ARG A 275 -11.01 8.14 2.45
C ARG A 275 -9.93 9.17 2.84
N LEU A 276 -9.29 9.00 4.00
CA LEU A 276 -8.18 9.87 4.41
C LEU A 276 -6.92 9.54 3.60
N PRO A 277 -5.94 10.46 3.53
CA PRO A 277 -4.60 10.11 3.08
C PRO A 277 -4.07 8.88 3.82
N LEU A 278 -3.42 7.99 3.07
CA LEU A 278 -2.94 6.70 3.57
C LEU A 278 -1.42 6.73 3.73
N GLU A 279 -0.90 6.08 4.75
CA GLU A 279 0.53 5.88 4.97
C GLU A 279 0.80 4.43 5.35
N THR A 280 1.73 3.78 4.64
CA THR A 280 2.32 2.50 5.04
C THR A 280 3.64 2.76 5.73
N CYS A 281 3.83 2.25 6.94
CA CYS A 281 5.15 2.19 7.56
C CYS A 281 5.79 0.81 7.36
N GLN A 282 7.08 0.79 7.00
CA GLN A 282 7.81 -0.45 6.73
C GLN A 282 9.26 -0.35 7.20
N THR A 283 9.83 -1.44 7.68
CA THR A 283 11.24 -1.52 8.10
C THR A 283 12.16 -1.84 6.94
N MET A 284 13.37 -1.26 6.93
CA MET A 284 14.42 -1.67 5.97
C MET A 284 14.90 -3.11 6.21
N ASN A 285 14.91 -3.56 7.46
CA ASN A 285 15.26 -4.91 7.88
C ASN A 285 14.09 -5.52 8.69
N GLY A 286 14.33 -6.47 9.60
CA GLY A 286 13.30 -7.09 10.43
C GLY A 286 12.92 -6.32 11.71
N SER A 287 13.55 -5.18 12.00
CA SER A 287 13.42 -4.47 13.28
C SER A 287 13.14 -2.98 13.08
N TRP A 288 12.39 -2.35 13.98
CA TRP A 288 12.23 -0.89 13.97
C TRP A 288 13.44 -0.20 14.60
N GLY A 289 13.73 -0.52 15.87
CA GLY A 289 14.93 -0.06 16.57
C GLY A 289 16.20 -0.79 16.11
N TYR A 290 17.36 -0.21 16.43
CA TYR A 290 18.65 -0.82 16.10
C TYR A 290 18.79 -2.23 16.69
N ASN A 291 19.05 -3.21 15.82
CA ASN A 291 19.35 -4.59 16.19
C ASN A 291 20.68 -5.00 15.54
N ILE A 292 21.67 -5.40 16.35
CA ILE A 292 23.02 -5.74 15.89
C ILE A 292 23.06 -7.07 15.11
N ASN A 293 22.11 -7.96 15.39
CA ASN A 293 21.98 -9.27 14.78
C ASN A 293 21.11 -9.24 13.51
N ASP A 294 20.29 -8.20 13.34
CA ASP A 294 19.41 -8.06 12.18
C ASP A 294 20.15 -7.46 10.98
N ARG A 295 20.75 -8.35 10.19
CA ARG A 295 21.45 -8.02 8.95
C ARG A 295 20.60 -8.21 7.70
N ASN A 296 19.33 -8.57 7.85
CA ASN A 296 18.45 -8.89 6.72
C ASN A 296 17.84 -7.62 6.12
N TYR A 297 18.68 -6.74 5.58
CA TYR A 297 18.25 -5.54 4.88
C TYR A 297 17.68 -5.89 3.52
N LYS A 298 16.48 -5.37 3.24
CA LYS A 298 15.89 -5.38 1.90
C LYS A 298 16.86 -4.76 0.89
N SER A 299 16.86 -5.29 -0.34
CA SER A 299 17.68 -4.73 -1.41
C SER A 299 17.14 -3.36 -1.85
N ALA A 300 17.96 -2.58 -2.57
CA ALA A 300 17.51 -1.31 -3.11
C ALA A 300 16.31 -1.49 -4.05
N ASP A 301 16.36 -2.50 -4.92
CA ASP A 301 15.28 -2.84 -5.85
C ASP A 301 13.98 -3.20 -5.12
N GLU A 302 14.08 -3.97 -4.03
CA GLU A 302 12.91 -4.32 -3.22
C GLU A 302 12.28 -3.07 -2.62
N LEU A 303 13.09 -2.15 -2.08
CA LEU A 303 12.60 -0.91 -1.48
C LEU A 303 11.98 0.05 -2.50
N VAL A 304 12.57 0.16 -3.70
CA VAL A 304 12.00 0.94 -4.81
C VAL A 304 10.67 0.34 -5.26
N ARG A 305 10.60 -0.98 -5.47
CA ARG A 305 9.35 -1.67 -5.83
C ARG A 305 8.28 -1.51 -4.75
N TYR A 306 8.69 -1.52 -3.48
CA TYR A 306 7.77 -1.27 -2.37
C TYR A 306 7.20 0.15 -2.44
N LEU A 307 8.06 1.16 -2.61
CA LEU A 307 7.64 2.56 -2.80
C LEU A 307 6.66 2.73 -3.97
N VAL A 308 6.97 2.13 -5.11
CA VAL A 308 6.14 2.16 -6.32
C VAL A 308 4.78 1.50 -6.08
N ARG A 309 4.75 0.31 -5.45
CA ARG A 309 3.50 -0.39 -5.10
C ARG A 309 2.66 0.39 -4.09
N THR A 310 3.29 1.03 -3.11
CA THR A 310 2.61 1.90 -2.14
C THR A 310 2.00 3.12 -2.83
N ALA A 311 2.75 3.80 -3.71
CA ALA A 311 2.26 4.94 -4.48
C ALA A 311 1.09 4.55 -5.41
N ALA A 312 1.10 3.33 -5.98
CA ALA A 312 0.00 2.81 -6.80
C ALA A 312 -1.30 2.57 -6.02
N LYS A 313 -1.26 2.50 -4.68
CA LYS A 313 -2.45 2.53 -3.81
C LYS A 313 -2.83 3.94 -3.36
N GLY A 314 -2.14 4.97 -3.86
CA GLY A 314 -2.33 6.35 -3.41
C GLY A 314 -1.86 6.60 -1.99
N ALA A 315 -0.99 5.73 -1.45
CA ALA A 315 -0.44 5.84 -0.10
C ALA A 315 0.98 6.43 -0.11
N ASN A 316 1.41 6.93 1.05
CA ASN A 316 2.80 7.27 1.31
C ASN A 316 3.56 6.07 1.87
N LEU A 317 4.84 5.93 1.54
CA LEU A 317 5.75 5.02 2.22
C LEU A 317 6.52 5.77 3.30
N LEU A 318 6.41 5.30 4.54
CA LEU A 318 7.21 5.73 5.68
C LEU A 318 8.25 4.64 6.00
N LEU A 319 9.46 4.79 5.44
CA LEU A 319 10.51 3.77 5.54
C LEU A 319 11.36 3.97 6.80
N ASN A 320 11.44 2.95 7.65
CA ASN A 320 12.11 3.03 8.93
C ASN A 320 13.60 2.70 8.89
N ILE A 321 14.36 3.43 9.71
CA ILE A 321 15.73 3.13 10.13
C ILE A 321 15.84 3.09 11.66
N GLY A 322 16.77 2.25 12.15
CA GLY A 322 17.19 2.21 13.56
C GLY A 322 18.64 2.70 13.71
N PRO A 323 18.88 3.98 14.08
CA PRO A 323 20.22 4.51 14.27
C PRO A 323 20.99 3.79 15.40
N ARG A 324 22.32 3.70 15.23
CA ARG A 324 23.23 3.11 16.22
C ARG A 324 23.24 3.96 17.52
N PRO A 325 23.64 3.38 18.67
CA PRO A 325 23.69 4.13 19.94
C PRO A 325 24.66 5.31 19.93
N ASP A 326 25.65 5.35 19.03
CA ASP A 326 26.59 6.47 18.91
C ASP A 326 26.03 7.65 18.09
N GLY A 327 24.81 7.53 17.54
CA GLY A 327 24.16 8.56 16.72
C GLY A 327 24.41 8.45 15.22
N THR A 328 25.07 7.38 14.75
CA THR A 328 25.24 7.13 13.31
C THR A 328 24.07 6.35 12.72
N ILE A 329 23.70 6.65 11.47
CA ILE A 329 22.80 5.79 10.69
C ILE A 329 23.59 4.57 10.22
N PRO A 330 23.02 3.34 10.26
CA PRO A 330 23.68 2.16 9.72
C PRO A 330 24.12 2.35 8.26
N ASP A 331 25.31 1.85 7.92
CA ASP A 331 25.91 2.02 6.60
C ASP A 331 25.05 1.39 5.51
N GLU A 332 24.43 0.25 5.83
CA GLU A 332 23.49 -0.45 4.98
C GLU A 332 22.28 0.45 4.63
N ALA A 333 21.73 1.16 5.61
CA ALA A 333 20.62 2.10 5.39
C ALA A 333 21.06 3.30 4.54
N LEU A 334 22.27 3.83 4.74
CA LEU A 334 22.83 4.91 3.92
C LEU A 334 23.03 4.47 2.46
N GLU A 335 23.48 3.23 2.23
CA GLU A 335 23.60 2.66 0.88
C GLU A 335 22.24 2.58 0.19
N ARG A 336 21.20 2.08 0.88
CA ARG A 336 19.83 2.03 0.32
C ARG A 336 19.25 3.41 0.05
N PHE A 337 19.47 4.37 0.94
CA PHE A 337 19.07 5.76 0.70
C PHE A 337 19.73 6.36 -0.55
N ARG A 338 21.02 6.12 -0.78
CA ARG A 338 21.68 6.62 -2.00
C ARG A 338 21.06 6.01 -3.26
N ALA A 339 20.85 4.70 -3.28
CA ALA A 339 20.26 4.01 -4.43
C ALA A 339 18.81 4.46 -4.70
N MET A 340 17.97 4.53 -3.66
CA MET A 340 16.61 5.07 -3.78
C MET A 340 16.64 6.52 -4.25
N GLY A 341 17.55 7.34 -3.74
CA GLY A 341 17.73 8.73 -4.15
C GLY A 341 18.10 8.89 -5.62
N GLU A 342 18.99 8.03 -6.13
CA GLU A 342 19.35 7.98 -7.55
C GLU A 342 18.14 7.67 -8.43
N TRP A 343 17.34 6.67 -8.02
CA TRP A 343 16.10 6.32 -8.71
C TRP A 343 15.07 7.47 -8.65
N MET A 344 14.83 8.05 -7.45
CA MET A 344 13.87 9.14 -7.24
C MET A 344 14.24 10.42 -8.00
N ARG A 345 15.53 10.71 -8.18
CA ARG A 345 15.96 11.86 -9.01
C ARG A 345 15.59 11.69 -10.48
N ARG A 346 15.58 10.46 -10.98
CA ARG A 346 15.28 10.16 -12.39
C ARG A 346 13.79 9.96 -12.64
N TYR A 347 13.12 9.28 -11.72
CA TYR A 347 11.75 8.79 -11.93
C TYR A 347 10.74 9.35 -10.92
N GLY A 348 11.14 10.23 -10.01
CA GLY A 348 10.27 10.75 -8.94
C GLY A 348 9.01 11.45 -9.43
N GLU A 349 8.94 11.90 -10.69
CA GLU A 349 7.71 12.43 -11.27
C GLU A 349 6.59 11.40 -11.43
N SER A 350 6.96 10.11 -11.45
CA SER A 350 6.04 8.97 -11.44
C SER A 350 5.60 8.57 -10.04
N ILE A 351 6.05 9.30 -9.00
CA ILE A 351 5.72 9.06 -7.59
C ILE A 351 5.13 10.30 -6.95
N TYR A 352 5.84 11.43 -6.92
CA TYR A 352 5.38 12.64 -6.25
C TYR A 352 4.17 13.27 -6.95
N GLY A 353 3.17 13.66 -6.16
CA GLY A 353 1.93 14.26 -6.67
C GLY A 353 1.13 13.35 -7.60
N THR A 354 1.44 12.05 -7.65
CA THR A 354 0.59 11.08 -8.33
C THR A 354 -0.59 10.69 -7.44
N GLN A 355 -1.58 10.03 -8.01
CA GLN A 355 -2.61 9.25 -7.31
C GLN A 355 -2.51 7.78 -7.75
N ALA A 356 -3.31 6.91 -7.12
CA ALA A 356 -3.50 5.55 -7.60
C ALA A 356 -3.87 5.57 -9.09
N GLY A 357 -3.18 4.77 -9.90
CA GLY A 357 -3.43 4.75 -11.34
C GLY A 357 -4.76 4.11 -11.69
N ALA A 358 -5.32 4.51 -12.84
CA ALA A 358 -6.60 3.99 -13.31
C ALA A 358 -6.56 2.49 -13.65
N VAL A 359 -5.38 1.94 -13.95
CA VAL A 359 -5.19 0.50 -14.22
C VAL A 359 -4.80 -0.22 -12.92
N PRO A 360 -5.59 -1.20 -12.46
CA PRO A 360 -5.31 -1.93 -11.24
C PRO A 360 -3.96 -2.65 -11.26
N THR A 361 -3.47 -3.00 -10.06
CA THR A 361 -2.31 -3.87 -9.87
C THR A 361 -2.48 -5.18 -10.63
N ALA A 362 -1.42 -5.58 -11.31
CA ALA A 362 -1.33 -6.75 -12.15
C ALA A 362 -0.08 -7.55 -11.82
N ASP A 363 0.04 -8.76 -12.37
CA ASP A 363 1.21 -9.59 -12.12
C ASP A 363 2.50 -8.98 -12.68
N TRP A 364 2.42 -8.27 -13.81
CA TRP A 364 3.52 -7.54 -14.43
C TRP A 364 3.96 -6.30 -13.64
N GLY A 365 3.09 -5.71 -12.82
CA GLY A 365 3.41 -4.45 -12.15
C GLY A 365 2.22 -3.62 -11.69
N VAL A 366 2.39 -2.29 -11.65
CA VAL A 366 1.40 -1.35 -11.11
C VAL A 366 1.37 -0.06 -11.92
N THR A 367 0.33 0.76 -11.69
CA THR A 367 0.25 2.10 -12.27
C THR A 367 0.06 3.19 -11.23
N THR A 368 0.63 4.35 -11.52
CA THR A 368 0.43 5.62 -10.80
C THR A 368 0.02 6.67 -11.82
N GLN A 369 -0.55 7.78 -11.37
CA GLN A 369 -1.12 8.74 -12.32
C GLN A 369 -1.03 10.18 -11.87
N ARG A 370 -0.68 11.07 -12.79
CA ARG A 370 -0.66 12.52 -12.56
C ARG A 370 -1.34 13.25 -13.72
N GLY A 371 -2.50 13.83 -13.45
CA GLY A 371 -3.34 14.44 -14.48
C GLY A 371 -3.67 13.45 -15.61
N ASN A 372 -3.17 13.75 -16.80
CA ASN A 372 -3.37 12.95 -18.01
C ASN A 372 -2.25 11.92 -18.26
N THR A 373 -1.24 11.82 -17.40
CA THR A 373 -0.14 10.86 -17.58
C THR A 373 -0.32 9.67 -16.67
N LEU A 374 -0.49 8.49 -17.26
CA LEU A 374 -0.45 7.19 -16.59
C LEU A 374 0.99 6.67 -16.65
N TYR A 375 1.61 6.48 -15.48
CA TYR A 375 2.93 5.87 -15.37
C TYR A 375 2.76 4.38 -15.11
N VAL A 376 3.27 3.56 -16.03
CA VAL A 376 3.20 2.10 -16.02
C VAL A 376 4.53 1.58 -15.52
N HIS A 377 4.53 1.08 -14.28
CA HIS A 377 5.72 0.53 -13.62
C HIS A 377 5.73 -0.99 -13.83
N VAL A 378 6.63 -1.46 -14.70
CA VAL A 378 6.75 -2.86 -15.10
C VAL A 378 7.79 -3.53 -14.21
N LEU A 379 7.28 -4.22 -13.18
CA LEU A 379 8.07 -4.77 -12.07
C LEU A 379 8.53 -6.21 -12.30
N LYS A 380 8.10 -6.83 -13.40
CA LYS A 380 8.57 -8.13 -13.89
C LYS A 380 9.02 -7.98 -15.33
N GLN A 381 9.99 -8.79 -15.75
CA GLN A 381 10.47 -8.76 -17.12
C GLN A 381 9.37 -9.28 -18.06
N GLU A 382 8.79 -8.36 -18.83
CA GLU A 382 7.72 -8.61 -19.79
C GLU A 382 8.06 -7.80 -21.05
N ASN A 383 7.86 -8.39 -22.22
CA ASN A 383 8.05 -7.67 -23.49
C ASN A 383 6.79 -6.90 -23.89
N ARG A 384 5.64 -7.32 -23.35
CA ARG A 384 4.33 -6.78 -23.69
C ARG A 384 3.44 -6.69 -22.46
N VAL A 385 2.77 -5.56 -22.30
CA VAL A 385 1.85 -5.31 -21.18
C VAL A 385 0.50 -4.88 -21.72
N PHE A 386 -0.56 -5.63 -21.39
CA PHE A 386 -1.91 -5.21 -21.71
C PHE A 386 -2.40 -4.18 -20.71
N LEU A 387 -2.91 -3.05 -21.21
CA LEU A 387 -3.63 -2.07 -20.42
C LEU A 387 -5.09 -2.05 -20.83
N PRO A 388 -6.05 -2.12 -19.88
CA PRO A 388 -7.48 -2.04 -20.14
C PRO A 388 -7.96 -0.61 -20.49
N VAL A 389 -7.13 0.17 -21.18
CA VAL A 389 -7.39 1.56 -21.56
C VAL A 389 -7.60 1.61 -23.08
N SER A 390 -8.75 2.13 -23.51
CA SER A 390 -9.06 2.25 -24.94
C SER A 390 -8.01 3.09 -25.68
N GLU A 391 -7.60 2.65 -26.87
CA GLU A 391 -6.71 3.43 -27.75
C GLU A 391 -7.24 4.85 -28.01
N THR A 392 -8.56 5.01 -28.10
CA THR A 392 -9.21 6.31 -28.36
C THR A 392 -8.92 7.37 -27.31
N VAL A 393 -8.39 6.97 -26.15
CA VAL A 393 -7.99 7.88 -25.07
C VAL A 393 -6.48 7.94 -24.88
N VAL A 394 -5.67 7.25 -25.68
CA VAL A 394 -4.20 7.24 -25.63
C VAL A 394 -3.64 8.17 -26.70
N GLU A 395 -2.92 9.22 -26.27
CA GLU A 395 -2.29 10.19 -27.17
C GLU A 395 -0.91 9.71 -27.63
N SER A 396 -0.12 9.16 -26.70
CA SER A 396 1.24 8.68 -26.96
C SER A 396 1.74 7.82 -25.80
N ALA A 397 2.68 6.91 -26.06
CA ALA A 397 3.46 6.23 -25.03
C ALA A 397 4.96 6.47 -25.25
N ALA A 398 5.71 6.64 -24.16
CA ALA A 398 7.15 6.83 -24.20
C ALA A 398 7.83 6.11 -23.05
N HIS A 399 9.00 5.52 -23.34
CA HIS A 399 9.86 4.94 -22.33
C HIS A 399 10.51 6.06 -21.52
N LEU A 400 10.21 6.15 -20.23
CA LEU A 400 10.63 7.29 -19.42
C LEU A 400 12.17 7.43 -19.28
N PRO A 401 12.95 6.34 -19.09
CA PRO A 401 14.41 6.42 -19.03
C PRO A 401 15.06 6.95 -20.32
N SER A 402 14.61 6.53 -21.50
CA SER A 402 15.27 6.87 -22.78
C SER A 402 14.57 8.00 -23.55
N GLY A 403 13.31 8.31 -23.21
CA GLY A 403 12.44 9.19 -23.98
C GLY A 403 11.99 8.60 -25.33
N ALA A 404 12.33 7.35 -25.62
CA ALA A 404 11.99 6.71 -26.89
C ALA A 404 10.47 6.47 -26.97
N PRO A 405 9.84 6.68 -28.15
CA PRO A 405 8.45 6.29 -28.36
C PRO A 405 8.26 4.79 -28.10
N VAL A 406 7.20 4.46 -27.39
CA VAL A 406 6.76 3.07 -27.15
C VAL A 406 5.58 2.79 -28.07
N ALA A 407 5.67 1.71 -28.84
CA ALA A 407 4.58 1.27 -29.69
C ALA A 407 3.46 0.67 -28.83
N PHE A 408 2.22 0.88 -29.27
CA PHE A 408 1.06 0.19 -28.72
C PHE A 408 0.12 -0.24 -29.84
N THR A 409 -0.54 -1.38 -29.65
CA THR A 409 -1.54 -1.89 -30.59
C THR A 409 -2.89 -2.04 -29.89
N PRO A 410 -4.00 -1.65 -30.54
CA PRO A 410 -5.34 -1.86 -29.97
C PRO A 410 -5.68 -3.34 -29.93
N VAL A 411 -6.17 -3.81 -28.80
CA VAL A 411 -6.61 -5.21 -28.62
C VAL A 411 -7.90 -5.19 -27.80
N GLY A 412 -9.01 -5.58 -28.43
CA GLY A 412 -10.33 -5.46 -27.82
C GLY A 412 -10.62 -4.01 -27.40
N ASP A 413 -11.04 -3.83 -26.15
CA ASP A 413 -11.30 -2.52 -25.54
C ASP A 413 -10.06 -1.90 -24.86
N GLY A 414 -8.87 -2.49 -25.03
CA GLY A 414 -7.62 -2.00 -24.44
C GLY A 414 -6.49 -1.82 -25.46
N ILE A 415 -5.28 -1.70 -24.94
CA ILE A 415 -4.05 -1.63 -25.74
C ILE A 415 -3.01 -2.60 -25.22
N LEU A 416 -2.17 -3.11 -26.11
CA LEU A 416 -0.95 -3.84 -25.79
C LEU A 416 0.24 -2.91 -25.96
N LEU A 417 0.97 -2.62 -24.89
CA LEU A 417 2.20 -1.83 -24.92
C LEU A 417 3.40 -2.73 -25.17
N GLU A 418 4.26 -2.34 -26.11
CA GLU A 418 5.56 -2.98 -26.33
C GLU A 418 6.57 -2.40 -25.34
N VAL A 419 6.94 -3.17 -24.32
CA VAL A 419 7.87 -2.73 -23.27
C VAL A 419 9.30 -2.96 -23.75
N PRO A 420 10.17 -1.92 -23.77
CA PRO A 420 11.59 -2.11 -24.04
C PRO A 420 12.19 -3.08 -23.04
N CYS A 421 12.71 -4.21 -23.51
CA CYS A 421 13.27 -5.25 -22.65
C CYS A 421 14.79 -5.13 -22.65
N ASP A 422 15.31 -4.24 -21.81
CA ASP A 422 16.76 -3.99 -21.71
C ASP A 422 17.43 -4.89 -20.65
N GLY A 423 16.68 -5.86 -20.10
CA GLY A 423 17.14 -6.79 -19.05
C GLY A 423 17.12 -6.21 -17.64
N ASN A 424 16.67 -4.96 -17.47
CA ASN A 424 16.41 -4.38 -16.15
C ASN A 424 15.01 -4.78 -15.67
N VAL A 425 14.87 -4.97 -14.36
CA VAL A 425 13.58 -5.21 -13.72
C VAL A 425 13.18 -3.91 -13.02
N ASP A 426 12.04 -3.33 -13.42
CA ASP A 426 11.54 -1.96 -13.14
C ASP A 426 11.64 -1.02 -14.37
N GLU A 427 11.10 -1.48 -15.51
CA GLU A 427 10.95 -0.63 -16.70
C GLU A 427 9.76 0.31 -16.53
N LEU A 428 9.91 1.56 -16.98
CA LEU A 428 8.92 2.61 -16.74
C LEU A 428 8.45 3.24 -18.04
N VAL A 429 7.17 3.06 -18.35
CA VAL A 429 6.54 3.63 -19.54
C VAL A 429 5.54 4.71 -19.12
N ALA A 430 5.69 5.91 -19.66
CA ALA A 430 4.75 7.01 -19.50
C ALA A 430 3.74 7.00 -20.66
N VAL A 431 2.48 6.79 -20.34
CA VAL A 431 1.37 6.82 -21.30
C VAL A 431 0.58 8.10 -21.11
N ARG A 432 0.58 8.97 -22.13
CA ARG A 432 -0.19 10.21 -22.14
C ARG A 432 -1.59 9.94 -22.65
N LEU A 433 -2.58 10.39 -21.89
CA LEU A 433 -4.00 10.20 -22.17
C LEU A 433 -4.64 11.50 -22.65
N LEU A 434 -5.64 11.39 -23.52
CA LEU A 434 -6.45 12.51 -24.00
C LEU A 434 -7.43 13.01 -22.93
N VAL A 435 -7.73 12.19 -21.92
CA VAL A 435 -8.61 12.53 -20.81
C VAL A 435 -7.91 12.32 -19.46
N PRO A 436 -8.29 13.07 -18.41
CA PRO A 436 -7.79 12.80 -17.06
C PRO A 436 -8.24 11.45 -16.54
N ALA A 437 -7.38 10.84 -15.74
CA ALA A 437 -7.60 9.60 -14.99
C ALA A 437 -8.96 9.46 -14.30
N ALA A 438 -9.38 10.52 -13.62
CA ALA A 438 -10.51 10.51 -12.71
C ALA A 438 -11.84 10.30 -13.45
N GLY A 439 -11.85 10.45 -14.79
CA GLY A 439 -12.98 10.15 -15.66
C GLY A 439 -12.85 8.82 -16.41
N LEU A 440 -11.75 8.08 -16.24
CA LEU A 440 -11.46 6.88 -17.00
C LEU A 440 -12.23 5.69 -16.43
N LYS A 441 -13.35 5.34 -17.08
CA LYS A 441 -14.13 4.14 -16.76
C LYS A 441 -13.66 2.98 -17.62
N LEU A 442 -12.98 2.02 -17.00
CA LEU A 442 -12.59 0.77 -17.66
C LEU A 442 -13.84 -0.05 -18.01
N SER A 443 -13.91 -0.59 -19.23
CA SER A 443 -15.02 -1.45 -19.63
C SER A 443 -14.94 -2.81 -18.95
N ARG A 444 -16.09 -3.48 -18.79
CA ARG A 444 -16.14 -4.85 -18.24
C ARG A 444 -15.38 -5.85 -19.13
N GLU A 445 -15.40 -5.63 -20.45
CA GLU A 445 -14.62 -6.41 -21.42
C GLU A 445 -13.13 -6.24 -21.18
N ALA A 446 -12.64 -4.99 -21.10
CA ALA A 446 -11.22 -4.71 -20.88
C ALA A 446 -10.71 -5.28 -19.54
N GLN A 447 -11.49 -5.16 -18.47
CA GLN A 447 -11.16 -5.75 -17.16
C GLN A 447 -11.12 -7.29 -17.22
N SER A 448 -12.05 -7.91 -17.94
CA SER A 448 -12.10 -9.36 -18.10
C SER A 448 -10.93 -9.86 -18.95
N PHE A 449 -10.62 -9.17 -20.04
CA PHE A 449 -9.47 -9.50 -20.87
C PHE A 449 -8.15 -9.35 -20.11
N GLN A 450 -7.99 -8.27 -19.35
CA GLN A 450 -6.82 -8.09 -18.48
C GLN A 450 -6.65 -9.28 -17.54
N PHE A 451 -7.72 -9.66 -16.82
CA PHE A 451 -7.68 -10.81 -15.93
C PHE A 451 -7.29 -12.10 -16.68
N LEU A 452 -7.87 -12.36 -17.85
CA LEU A 452 -7.57 -13.55 -18.65
C LEU A 452 -6.11 -13.56 -19.11
N TYR A 453 -5.65 -12.46 -19.69
CA TYR A 453 -4.30 -12.29 -20.24
C TYR A 453 -3.23 -12.42 -19.15
N GLU A 454 -3.50 -11.93 -17.94
CA GLU A 454 -2.58 -12.06 -16.80
C GLU A 454 -2.50 -13.49 -16.25
N ASN A 455 -3.57 -14.27 -16.34
CA ASN A 455 -3.65 -15.61 -15.75
C ASN A 455 -3.40 -16.75 -16.76
N MET A 456 -3.19 -16.46 -18.04
CA MET A 456 -2.80 -17.45 -19.05
C MET A 456 -1.30 -17.76 -19.01
N SER A 457 -0.92 -18.93 -19.53
CA SER A 457 0.48 -19.32 -19.60
C SER A 457 1.25 -18.46 -20.60
N LEU A 458 2.58 -18.38 -20.44
CA LEU A 458 3.47 -17.75 -21.43
C LEU A 458 3.29 -18.38 -22.82
N ALA A 459 3.08 -19.70 -22.89
CA ALA A 459 2.85 -20.38 -24.17
C ALA A 459 1.58 -19.88 -24.86
N ASP A 460 0.50 -19.66 -24.11
CA ASP A 460 -0.77 -19.17 -24.66
C ASP A 460 -0.68 -17.73 -25.17
N ARG A 461 0.05 -16.86 -24.44
CA ARG A 461 0.28 -15.45 -24.84
C ARG A 461 1.07 -15.32 -26.14
N GLU A 462 2.01 -16.24 -26.36
CA GLU A 462 2.91 -16.21 -27.52
C GLU A 462 2.33 -16.98 -28.73
N THR A 463 1.56 -18.04 -28.48
CA THR A 463 1.03 -18.91 -29.54
C THR A 463 -0.16 -18.28 -30.27
N TYR A 464 -1.05 -17.61 -29.54
CA TYR A 464 -2.30 -17.06 -30.10
C TYR A 464 -2.29 -15.54 -30.11
N ALA A 465 -2.88 -14.97 -31.15
CA ALA A 465 -3.00 -13.52 -31.31
C ALA A 465 -3.88 -12.92 -30.19
N PRO A 466 -3.55 -11.75 -29.63
CA PRO A 466 -4.36 -11.10 -28.60
C PRO A 466 -5.83 -10.86 -29.01
N GLU A 467 -6.10 -10.67 -30.31
CA GLU A 467 -7.44 -10.47 -30.87
C GLU A 467 -8.32 -11.72 -30.72
N TYR A 468 -7.71 -12.92 -30.83
CA TYR A 468 -8.41 -14.19 -30.61
C TYR A 468 -8.95 -14.27 -29.18
N TRP A 469 -8.13 -13.89 -28.21
CA TRP A 469 -8.52 -13.85 -26.80
C TRP A 469 -9.60 -12.78 -26.53
N ALA A 470 -9.51 -11.63 -27.19
CA ALA A 470 -10.45 -10.53 -27.00
C ALA A 470 -11.85 -10.90 -27.50
N GLU A 471 -11.92 -11.56 -28.66
CA GLU A 471 -13.18 -12.07 -29.20
C GLU A 471 -13.80 -13.14 -28.28
N ASN A 472 -12.99 -14.04 -27.72
CA ASN A 472 -13.46 -15.03 -26.76
C ASN A 472 -14.03 -14.39 -25.47
N VAL A 473 -13.38 -13.35 -24.93
CA VAL A 473 -13.87 -12.60 -23.77
C VAL A 473 -15.20 -11.92 -24.08
N ARG A 474 -15.27 -11.22 -25.21
CA ARG A 474 -16.49 -10.53 -25.67
C ARG A 474 -17.66 -11.50 -25.79
N LYS A 475 -17.43 -12.63 -26.46
CA LYS A 475 -18.46 -13.65 -26.63
C LYS A 475 -18.90 -14.24 -25.29
N THR A 476 -17.98 -14.50 -24.36
CA THR A 476 -18.33 -15.00 -23.03
C THR A 476 -19.19 -14.01 -22.25
N LEU A 477 -18.90 -12.70 -22.33
CA LEU A 477 -19.70 -11.67 -21.67
C LEU A 477 -21.09 -11.53 -22.31
N GLU A 478 -21.16 -11.56 -23.65
CA GLU A 478 -22.42 -11.59 -24.39
C GLU A 478 -23.30 -12.77 -23.95
N VAL A 479 -22.73 -13.96 -23.85
CA VAL A 479 -23.44 -15.16 -23.38
C VAL A 479 -23.91 -14.99 -21.93
N ARG A 480 -23.06 -14.49 -21.03
CA ARG A 480 -23.44 -14.25 -19.62
C ARG A 480 -24.64 -13.32 -19.52
N ASP A 481 -24.62 -12.21 -20.24
CA ASP A 481 -25.69 -11.21 -20.22
C ASP A 481 -26.96 -11.75 -20.87
N ARG A 482 -26.85 -12.52 -21.96
CA ARG A 482 -27.98 -13.15 -22.65
C ARG A 482 -28.67 -14.24 -21.83
N MET A 483 -27.90 -15.01 -21.06
CA MET A 483 -28.46 -16.12 -20.26
C MET A 483 -29.05 -15.64 -18.94
N GLY A 484 -28.55 -14.53 -18.39
CA GLY A 484 -29.09 -13.94 -17.15
C GLY A 484 -28.91 -14.83 -15.92
N TRP A 485 -28.03 -15.83 -15.98
CA TRP A 485 -27.72 -16.69 -14.84
C TRP A 485 -26.91 -15.93 -13.79
N ASP A 486 -27.29 -16.11 -12.52
CA ASP A 486 -26.61 -15.52 -11.37
C ASP A 486 -25.32 -16.31 -11.03
N ILE A 487 -24.29 -16.12 -11.86
CA ILE A 487 -22.96 -16.68 -11.64
C ILE A 487 -22.14 -15.68 -10.83
N PRO A 488 -21.69 -16.03 -9.62
CA PRO A 488 -20.89 -15.11 -8.82
C PRO A 488 -19.56 -14.79 -9.53
N GLU A 489 -19.07 -13.57 -9.31
CA GLU A 489 -18.01 -12.98 -10.14
C GLU A 489 -16.69 -13.76 -10.05
N ARG A 490 -16.39 -14.32 -8.88
CA ARG A 490 -15.21 -15.17 -8.67
C ARG A 490 -15.29 -16.43 -9.56
N GLU A 491 -16.41 -17.12 -9.52
CA GLU A 491 -16.63 -18.34 -10.28
C GLU A 491 -16.58 -18.04 -11.79
N PHE A 492 -17.18 -16.92 -12.21
CA PHE A 492 -17.10 -16.46 -13.58
C PHE A 492 -15.65 -16.21 -14.04
N ARG A 493 -14.89 -15.39 -13.30
CA ARG A 493 -13.51 -15.03 -13.69
C ARG A 493 -12.59 -16.24 -13.70
N HIS A 494 -12.67 -17.12 -12.71
CA HIS A 494 -11.70 -18.20 -12.55
C HIS A 494 -12.06 -19.49 -13.31
N PHE A 495 -13.33 -19.71 -13.68
CA PHE A 495 -13.77 -20.98 -14.26
C PHE A 495 -14.56 -20.84 -15.57
N VAL A 496 -15.21 -19.71 -15.84
CA VAL A 496 -16.01 -19.51 -17.07
C VAL A 496 -15.25 -18.72 -18.12
N LEU A 497 -14.61 -17.64 -17.70
CA LEU A 497 -13.86 -16.74 -18.57
C LEU A 497 -12.66 -17.43 -19.25
N PRO A 498 -11.82 -18.23 -18.54
CA PRO A 498 -10.70 -18.91 -19.16
C PRO A 498 -11.17 -19.90 -20.23
N LEU A 499 -10.49 -19.90 -21.38
CA LEU A 499 -10.66 -20.93 -22.41
C LEU A 499 -9.71 -22.07 -22.03
N ARG A 500 -10.22 -23.13 -21.39
CA ARG A 500 -9.44 -24.32 -21.07
C ARG A 500 -9.85 -25.45 -22.00
N VAL A 501 -8.98 -25.74 -22.94
CA VAL A 501 -8.92 -27.05 -23.58
C VAL A 501 -7.66 -27.72 -23.01
N ASN A 502 -7.60 -29.05 -22.95
CA ASN A 502 -6.42 -29.79 -22.47
C ASN A 502 -5.19 -29.53 -23.40
N ASN A 503 -4.26 -30.47 -23.56
CA ASN A 503 -3.11 -30.36 -24.47
C ASN A 503 -3.50 -30.32 -25.98
N GLU A 504 -4.54 -29.57 -26.37
CA GLU A 504 -5.02 -29.40 -27.73
C GLU A 504 -4.91 -27.93 -28.15
N ASP A 505 -4.71 -27.69 -29.44
CA ASP A 505 -4.74 -26.34 -29.99
C ASP A 505 -6.13 -25.74 -29.81
N LEU A 506 -6.17 -24.49 -29.36
CA LEU A 506 -7.41 -23.72 -29.26
C LEU A 506 -7.95 -23.40 -30.66
N ASP A 507 -9.26 -23.55 -30.83
CA ASP A 507 -10.00 -23.21 -32.04
C ASP A 507 -11.16 -22.24 -31.72
N ASP A 508 -11.97 -21.88 -32.73
CA ASP A 508 -13.04 -20.89 -32.60
C ASP A 508 -14.36 -21.46 -32.03
N PHE A 509 -14.33 -22.62 -31.36
CA PHE A 509 -15.55 -23.33 -30.93
C PHE A 509 -16.50 -22.46 -30.09
N ARG A 510 -15.96 -21.69 -29.14
CA ARG A 510 -16.76 -20.87 -28.22
C ARG A 510 -17.59 -19.86 -29.01
N THR A 511 -16.95 -19.16 -29.94
CA THR A 511 -17.61 -18.22 -30.86
C THR A 511 -18.57 -18.89 -31.83
N LEU A 512 -18.20 -20.04 -32.38
CA LEU A 512 -19.01 -20.75 -33.38
C LEU A 512 -20.30 -21.34 -32.79
N TYR A 513 -20.23 -21.90 -31.58
CA TYR A 513 -21.34 -22.63 -30.97
C TYR A 513 -22.17 -21.80 -29.97
N ALA A 514 -21.67 -20.66 -29.49
CA ALA A 514 -22.35 -19.83 -28.49
C ALA A 514 -23.81 -19.55 -28.87
N ASP A 515 -24.08 -19.09 -30.09
CA ASP A 515 -25.43 -18.73 -30.51
C ASP A 515 -26.38 -19.92 -30.59
N THR A 516 -25.89 -21.03 -31.14
CA THR A 516 -26.63 -22.29 -31.26
C THR A 516 -27.02 -22.82 -29.88
N LEU A 517 -26.05 -22.92 -28.97
CA LEU A 517 -26.28 -23.43 -27.63
C LEU A 517 -27.17 -22.47 -26.82
N CYS A 518 -26.91 -21.16 -26.87
CA CYS A 518 -27.73 -20.18 -26.15
C CYS A 518 -29.17 -20.11 -26.65
N ALA A 519 -29.44 -20.43 -27.92
CA ALA A 519 -30.82 -20.54 -28.42
C ALA A 519 -31.52 -21.76 -27.84
N ARG A 520 -30.78 -22.87 -27.70
CA ARG A 520 -31.27 -24.16 -27.21
C ARG A 520 -31.55 -24.15 -25.71
N VAL A 521 -30.72 -23.50 -24.91
CA VAL A 521 -30.86 -23.48 -23.44
C VAL A 521 -31.55 -22.24 -22.87
N ARG A 522 -32.12 -21.37 -23.72
CA ARG A 522 -32.71 -20.11 -23.28
C ARG A 522 -33.85 -20.34 -22.27
N GLY A 523 -33.76 -19.67 -21.11
CA GLY A 523 -34.77 -19.74 -20.06
C GLY A 523 -34.69 -20.98 -19.15
N MET A 524 -33.74 -21.88 -19.40
CA MET A 524 -33.46 -23.02 -18.53
C MET A 524 -32.62 -22.60 -17.32
N SER A 525 -32.77 -23.32 -16.20
CA SER A 525 -31.83 -23.23 -15.08
C SER A 525 -30.44 -23.74 -15.49
N LEU A 526 -29.40 -23.40 -14.72
CA LEU A 526 -28.03 -23.84 -15.01
C LEU A 526 -27.90 -25.38 -15.11
N ALA A 527 -28.64 -26.10 -14.26
CA ALA A 527 -28.63 -27.57 -14.24
C ALA A 527 -29.32 -28.18 -15.48
N GLU A 528 -30.47 -27.64 -15.87
CA GLU A 528 -31.18 -28.07 -17.09
C GLU A 528 -30.39 -27.74 -18.34
N ALA A 529 -29.77 -26.56 -18.39
CA ALA A 529 -28.93 -26.15 -19.50
C ALA A 529 -27.71 -27.06 -19.67
N ALA A 530 -27.06 -27.47 -18.58
CA ALA A 530 -25.95 -28.42 -18.63
C ALA A 530 -26.38 -29.78 -19.21
N LEU A 531 -27.53 -30.30 -18.79
CA LEU A 531 -28.09 -31.54 -19.34
C LEU A 531 -28.44 -31.38 -20.83
N GLU A 532 -29.07 -30.28 -21.22
CA GLU A 532 -29.45 -30.03 -22.60
C GLU A 532 -28.23 -29.84 -23.52
N ILE A 533 -27.15 -29.23 -23.03
CA ILE A 533 -25.88 -29.13 -23.76
C ILE A 533 -25.28 -30.54 -23.96
N ASN A 534 -25.34 -31.41 -22.95
CA ASN A 534 -24.90 -32.80 -23.11
C ASN A 534 -25.75 -33.54 -24.17
N HIS A 535 -27.08 -33.34 -24.19
CA HIS A 535 -27.95 -33.88 -25.23
C HIS A 535 -27.60 -33.33 -26.61
N TRP A 536 -27.38 -32.02 -26.74
CA TRP A 536 -26.93 -31.41 -27.99
C TRP A 536 -25.59 -32.00 -28.46
N CYS A 537 -24.63 -32.20 -27.55
CA CYS A 537 -23.37 -32.84 -27.86
C CYS A 537 -23.58 -34.27 -28.38
N HIS A 538 -24.45 -35.06 -27.75
CA HIS A 538 -24.77 -36.41 -28.24
C HIS A 538 -25.42 -36.40 -29.63
N GLU A 539 -26.27 -35.41 -29.92
CA GLU A 539 -26.92 -35.28 -31.23
C GLU A 539 -25.96 -34.84 -32.35
N GLN A 540 -25.08 -33.88 -32.06
CA GLN A 540 -24.32 -33.13 -33.06
C GLN A 540 -22.82 -33.50 -33.09
N ALA A 541 -22.21 -33.85 -31.96
CA ALA A 541 -20.80 -34.21 -31.91
C ALA A 541 -20.59 -35.59 -32.51
N THR A 542 -19.54 -35.72 -33.32
CA THR A 542 -19.20 -36.98 -33.99
C THR A 542 -17.78 -37.35 -33.64
N TYR A 543 -17.65 -38.40 -32.83
CA TYR A 543 -16.36 -38.84 -32.33
C TYR A 543 -15.48 -39.33 -33.48
N GLN A 544 -14.36 -38.62 -33.68
CA GLN A 544 -13.24 -39.11 -34.46
C GLN A 544 -12.22 -39.72 -33.50
N PRO A 545 -12.07 -41.05 -33.44
CA PRO A 545 -11.12 -41.68 -32.52
C PRO A 545 -9.68 -41.26 -32.86
N SER A 546 -8.88 -41.00 -31.82
CA SER A 546 -7.47 -40.59 -31.93
C SER A 546 -6.52 -41.72 -32.35
N ASP A 547 -7.03 -42.95 -32.48
CA ASP A 547 -6.28 -44.16 -32.80
C ASP A 547 -7.15 -45.08 -33.68
N ALA A 548 -6.54 -45.69 -34.70
CA ALA A 548 -7.18 -46.65 -35.61
C ALA A 548 -7.76 -47.89 -34.90
N ARG A 549 -7.32 -48.20 -33.66
CA ARG A 549 -7.81 -49.34 -32.87
C ARG A 549 -9.20 -49.15 -32.27
N THR A 550 -9.74 -47.94 -32.23
CA THR A 550 -11.06 -47.62 -31.65
C THR A 550 -12.09 -47.13 -32.66
N SER A 551 -11.82 -47.26 -33.97
CA SER A 551 -12.71 -46.76 -35.03
C SER A 551 -13.55 -47.85 -35.70
N ALA A 552 -14.88 -47.71 -35.66
CA ALA A 552 -15.77 -48.43 -36.57
C ALA A 552 -15.87 -47.64 -37.89
N PRO A 553 -15.43 -48.19 -39.04
CA PRO A 553 -15.33 -47.46 -40.32
C PRO A 553 -16.64 -46.82 -40.79
N THR A 554 -17.77 -47.41 -40.41
CA THR A 554 -19.12 -46.94 -40.74
C THR A 554 -19.53 -45.69 -39.97
N ALA A 555 -19.02 -45.50 -38.74
CA ALA A 555 -19.31 -44.32 -37.93
C ALA A 555 -18.58 -43.08 -38.45
N THR A 556 -17.34 -43.25 -38.92
CA THR A 556 -16.50 -42.16 -39.46
C THR A 556 -17.05 -41.61 -40.79
N MET A 557 -17.65 -42.44 -41.64
CA MET A 557 -18.18 -42.01 -42.95
C MET A 557 -19.51 -41.25 -42.87
N ALA A 558 -20.27 -41.37 -41.78
CA ALA A 558 -21.66 -40.89 -41.75
C ALA A 558 -21.82 -39.41 -41.36
N ARG A 559 -20.90 -38.82 -40.57
CA ARG A 559 -21.22 -37.54 -39.89
C ARG A 559 -20.05 -36.61 -39.53
N GLY A 560 -18.84 -36.79 -40.05
CA GLY A 560 -17.66 -36.07 -39.54
C GLY A 560 -17.71 -34.53 -39.67
N LEU A 561 -17.82 -33.84 -38.53
CA LEU A 561 -17.11 -32.59 -38.12
C LEU A 561 -17.55 -32.17 -36.68
N GLY A 562 -16.63 -32.20 -35.70
CA GLY A 562 -16.76 -31.56 -34.36
C GLY A 562 -16.52 -32.47 -33.12
N ARG A 563 -15.76 -31.98 -32.12
CA ARG A 563 -15.44 -32.65 -30.83
C ARG A 563 -16.20 -32.03 -29.65
N CYS A 564 -16.94 -32.84 -28.89
CA CYS A 564 -17.40 -32.50 -27.53
C CYS A 564 -16.81 -33.56 -26.59
N GLY A 565 -15.90 -33.16 -25.71
CA GLY A 565 -14.97 -34.06 -25.01
C GLY A 565 -15.46 -34.70 -23.71
N GLU A 566 -16.72 -34.52 -23.30
CA GLU A 566 -17.23 -35.11 -22.07
C GLU A 566 -18.65 -35.68 -22.26
N GLU A 567 -18.77 -36.93 -22.74
CA GLU A 567 -19.90 -37.76 -22.32
C GLU A 567 -19.70 -38.09 -20.83
N SER A 568 -20.18 -37.21 -19.95
CA SER A 568 -20.44 -37.59 -18.56
C SER A 568 -21.65 -38.53 -18.57
N VAL A 569 -21.38 -39.83 -18.69
CA VAL A 569 -22.35 -40.89 -18.44
C VAL A 569 -22.82 -40.79 -16.98
N LEU A 570 -24.06 -40.34 -16.79
CA LEU A 570 -24.83 -40.56 -15.57
C LEU A 570 -25.30 -42.01 -15.49
#